data_AF-A0A329HZ89-F1
#
_entry.id   AF-A0A329HZ89-F1
#
_cell.length_a   1.000
_cell.length_b   1.000
_cell.length_c   1.000
_cell.angle_alpha   90.00
_cell.angle_beta   90.00
_cell.angle_gamma   90.00
#
_symmetry.space_group_name_H-M   'P 1'
#
loop_
_entity.id
_entity.type
_entity.pdbx_description
1 polymer ?
#
loop_
_entity_poly.entity_id
_entity_poly.type
_entity_poly.pdbx_seq_one_letter_code
_entity_poly.pdbx_strand_id
1 'polypeptide(L)'
;MIDHADDEESFVSSHLIEAVENQLAAGEPSYVQAVLNKLTLVGYDREEAVLLMAQALSCEIAAMLDADRPFDGAHYERLLRALPDLPEIADD
;
A
#
# COMPACT_ATOMS: atom_id res chain seq x y z
N MET A 1 7.49 -6.57 29.92
CA MET A 1 8.31 -6.63 28.70
C MET A 1 7.32 -6.96 27.59
N ILE A 2 7.37 -6.25 26.46
CA ILE A 2 6.41 -6.24 25.34
C ILE A 2 5.42 -5.07 25.45
N ASP A 3 5.75 -4.01 24.71
CA ASP A 3 4.90 -2.89 24.26
C ASP A 3 5.54 -2.25 23.01
N HIS A 4 6.88 -2.39 22.86
CA HIS A 4 7.62 -1.79 21.74
C HIS A 4 7.26 -2.34 20.34
N ALA A 5 6.82 -3.59 20.22
CA ALA A 5 6.52 -4.16 18.90
C ALA A 5 5.23 -3.60 18.28
N ASP A 6 4.21 -3.34 19.12
CA ASP A 6 2.92 -2.80 18.69
C ASP A 6 3.06 -1.31 18.31
N ASP A 7 3.87 -0.57 19.09
CA ASP A 7 4.25 0.81 18.79
C ASP A 7 5.03 0.93 17.47
N GLU A 8 5.95 -0.02 17.19
CA GLU A 8 6.73 -0.04 15.96
C GLU A 8 5.87 -0.33 14.72
N GLU A 9 4.93 -1.28 14.80
CA GLU A 9 4.02 -1.61 13.70
C GLU A 9 3.05 -0.46 13.39
N SER A 10 2.50 0.16 14.44
CA SER A 10 1.68 1.38 14.33
C SER A 10 2.47 2.54 13.70
N PHE A 11 3.74 2.72 14.10
CA PHE A 11 4.61 3.73 13.53
C PHE A 11 4.87 3.49 12.02
N VAL A 12 5.19 2.27 11.61
CA VAL A 12 5.41 1.93 10.19
C VAL A 12 4.14 2.14 9.38
N SER A 13 2.98 1.66 9.86
CA SER A 13 1.71 1.82 9.15
C SER A 13 1.35 3.29 8.92
N SER A 14 1.56 4.16 9.91
CA SER A 14 1.30 5.60 9.78
C SER A 14 2.16 6.26 8.69
N HIS A 15 3.42 5.87 8.56
CA HIS A 15 4.31 6.38 7.50
C HIS A 15 3.89 5.90 6.11
N LEU A 16 3.39 4.68 6.00
CA LEU A 16 2.88 4.14 4.73
C LEU A 16 1.62 4.86 4.27
N ILE A 17 0.71 5.14 5.21
CA ILE A 17 -0.48 5.95 4.96
C ILE A 17 -0.07 7.34 4.47
N GLU A 18 0.84 8.01 5.18
CA GLU A 18 1.35 9.32 4.78
C GLU A 18 1.99 9.29 3.38
N ALA A 19 2.74 8.24 3.04
CA ALA A 19 3.34 8.09 1.72
C ALA A 19 2.27 7.99 0.62
N VAL A 20 1.20 7.23 0.83
CA VAL A 20 0.08 7.12 -0.12
C VAL A 20 -0.66 8.45 -0.25
N GLU A 21 -0.90 9.14 0.86
CA GLU A 21 -1.50 10.47 0.86
C GLU A 21 -0.66 11.48 0.06
N ASN A 22 0.65 11.44 0.22
CA ASN A 22 1.58 12.27 -0.54
C ASN A 22 1.54 11.95 -2.05
N GLN A 23 1.43 10.67 -2.44
CA GLN A 23 1.25 10.27 -3.83
C GLN A 23 -0.07 10.80 -4.43
N LEU A 24 -1.17 10.71 -3.67
CA LEU A 24 -2.47 11.24 -4.05
C LEU A 24 -2.44 12.77 -4.18
N ALA A 25 -1.81 13.47 -3.24
CA ALA A 25 -1.67 14.93 -3.26
C ALA A 25 -0.79 15.39 -4.44
N ALA A 26 0.26 14.65 -4.77
CA ALA A 26 1.11 14.92 -5.93
C ALA A 26 0.42 14.59 -7.27
N GLY A 27 -0.60 13.72 -7.26
CA GLY A 27 -1.22 13.18 -8.47
C GLY A 27 -0.29 12.24 -9.23
N GLU A 28 0.80 11.80 -8.60
CA GLU A 28 1.85 10.97 -9.18
C GLU A 28 2.21 9.83 -8.23
N PRO A 29 2.32 8.59 -8.74
CA PRO A 29 2.01 8.19 -10.12
C PRO A 29 0.50 8.15 -10.42
N SER A 30 0.13 8.39 -11.68
CA SER A 30 -1.28 8.55 -12.10
C SER A 30 -2.21 7.37 -11.75
N TYR A 31 -1.66 6.16 -11.61
CA TYR A 31 -2.42 4.98 -11.21
C TYR A 31 -2.95 5.06 -9.77
N VAL A 32 -2.31 5.84 -8.89
CA VAL A 32 -2.70 5.95 -7.48
C VAL A 32 -4.08 6.58 -7.35
N GLN A 33 -4.32 7.68 -8.06
CA GLN A 33 -5.64 8.31 -8.11
C GLN A 33 -6.69 7.42 -8.79
N ALA A 34 -6.31 6.69 -9.84
CA ALA A 34 -7.22 5.78 -10.52
C ALA A 34 -7.70 4.64 -9.60
N VAL A 35 -6.81 4.12 -8.75
CA VAL A 35 -7.13 3.07 -7.77
C VAL A 35 -8.03 3.61 -6.67
N LEU A 36 -7.76 4.81 -6.14
CA LEU A 36 -8.65 5.44 -5.17
C LEU A 36 -10.07 5.64 -5.74
N ASN A 37 -10.17 6.13 -6.98
CA ASN A 37 -11.46 6.31 -7.65
C ASN A 37 -12.18 4.97 -7.85
N LYS A 38 -11.45 3.90 -8.20
CA LYS A 38 -12.01 2.55 -8.33
C LYS A 38 -12.58 2.05 -7.00
N LEU A 39 -11.82 2.18 -5.91
CA LEU A 39 -12.22 1.71 -4.58
C LEU A 39 -13.44 2.47 -4.05
N THR A 40 -13.45 3.80 -4.22
CA THR A 40 -14.60 4.61 -3.83
C THR A 40 -15.85 4.33 -4.68
N LEU A 41 -15.69 4.00 -5.97
CA LEU A 41 -16.80 3.60 -6.84
C LEU A 41 -17.46 2.28 -6.41
N VAL A 42 -16.68 1.33 -5.86
CA VAL A 42 -17.22 0.05 -5.37
C VAL A 42 -17.70 0.10 -3.91
N GLY A 43 -17.62 1.27 -3.27
CA GLY A 43 -18.27 1.54 -1.99
C GLY A 43 -17.36 1.65 -0.77
N TYR A 44 -16.03 1.66 -0.94
CA TYR A 44 -15.10 1.96 0.16
C TYR A 44 -15.04 3.46 0.42
N ASP A 45 -14.98 3.86 1.69
CA ASP A 45 -14.67 5.24 2.03
C ASP A 45 -13.19 5.56 1.73
N ARG A 46 -12.88 6.85 1.55
CA ARG A 46 -11.52 7.30 1.19
C ARG A 46 -10.47 6.80 2.18
N GLU A 47 -10.78 6.86 3.47
CA GLU A 47 -9.87 6.42 4.52
C GLU A 47 -9.59 4.92 4.42
N GLU A 48 -10.62 4.09 4.27
CA GLU A 48 -10.48 2.64 4.06
C GLU A 48 -9.69 2.31 2.79
N ALA A 49 -9.96 3.04 1.70
CA ALA A 49 -9.25 2.87 0.45
C ALA A 49 -7.75 3.22 0.59
N VAL A 50 -7.40 4.29 1.30
CA VAL A 50 -6.01 4.66 1.58
C VAL A 50 -5.32 3.62 2.46
N LEU A 51 -6.02 3.04 3.44
CA LEU A 51 -5.49 1.95 4.26
C LEU A 51 -5.14 0.71 3.40
N LEU A 52 -6.05 0.32 2.49
CA LEU A 52 -5.79 -0.78 1.55
C LEU A 52 -4.62 -0.48 0.61
N MET A 53 -4.50 0.76 0.14
CA MET A 53 -3.38 1.20 -0.68
C MET A 53 -2.05 1.21 0.08
N ALA A 54 -2.06 1.59 1.37
CA ALA A 54 -0.90 1.52 2.24
C ALA A 54 -0.47 0.07 2.49
N GLN A 55 -1.42 -0.87 2.57
CA GLN A 55 -1.12 -2.29 2.66
C GLN A 55 -0.46 -2.82 1.38
N ALA A 56 -0.93 -2.41 0.20
CA ALA A 56 -0.26 -2.72 -1.07
C ALA A 56 1.18 -2.18 -1.11
N LEU A 57 1.42 -0.98 -0.58
CA LEU A 57 2.76 -0.41 -0.47
C LEU A 57 3.65 -1.21 0.50
N SER A 58 3.08 -1.65 1.62
CA SER A 58 3.74 -2.54 2.58
C SER A 58 4.20 -3.84 1.91
N CYS A 59 3.35 -4.47 1.10
CA CYS A 59 3.68 -5.69 0.35
C CYS A 59 4.87 -5.47 -0.59
N GLU A 60 4.92 -4.33 -1.30
CA GLU A 60 6.07 -4.03 -2.17
C GLU A 60 7.36 -3.83 -1.36
N ILE A 61 7.30 -3.12 -0.23
CA ILE A 61 8.47 -2.91 0.63
C ILE A 61 8.96 -4.24 1.22
N ALA A 62 8.04 -5.12 1.65
CA ALA A 62 8.40 -6.45 2.12
C ALA A 62 9.10 -7.26 1.03
N ALA A 63 8.53 -7.31 -0.19
CA ALA A 63 9.13 -8.00 -1.32
C ALA A 63 10.47 -7.40 -1.76
N MET A 64 10.62 -6.08 -1.63
CA MET A 64 11.87 -5.36 -1.90
C MET A 64 12.98 -5.79 -0.94
N LEU A 65 12.66 -5.88 0.36
CA LEU A 65 13.60 -6.29 1.41
C LEU A 65 13.94 -7.78 1.33
N ASP A 66 12.95 -8.64 1.08
CA ASP A 66 13.13 -10.09 1.02
C ASP A 66 13.99 -10.52 -0.18
N ALA A 67 13.76 -9.90 -1.34
CA ALA A 67 14.53 -10.18 -2.55
C ALA A 67 15.81 -9.33 -2.70
N ASP A 68 16.18 -8.52 -1.69
CA ASP A 68 17.30 -7.56 -1.71
C ASP A 68 17.39 -6.77 -3.03
N ARG A 69 16.24 -6.22 -3.45
CA ARG A 69 16.08 -5.52 -4.74
C ARG A 69 15.67 -4.07 -4.54
N PRO A 70 15.80 -3.19 -5.54
CA PRO A 70 15.19 -1.86 -5.48
C PRO A 70 13.65 -1.93 -5.58
N PHE A 71 12.99 -0.85 -5.17
CA PHE A 71 11.54 -0.67 -5.31
C PHE A 71 11.10 -0.81 -6.78
N ASP A 72 10.11 -1.66 -7.03
CA ASP A 72 9.52 -1.93 -8.34
C ASP A 72 8.15 -1.26 -8.44
N GLY A 73 8.11 -0.10 -9.09
CA GLY A 73 6.88 0.63 -9.32
C GLY A 73 5.85 -0.13 -10.17
N ALA A 74 6.29 -1.05 -11.03
CA ALA A 74 5.38 -1.89 -11.82
C ALA A 74 4.76 -3.00 -10.96
N HIS A 75 5.50 -3.56 -10.00
CA HIS A 75 4.95 -4.50 -9.02
C HIS A 75 3.97 -3.79 -8.08
N TYR A 76 4.34 -2.62 -7.56
CA TYR A 76 3.44 -1.78 -6.77
C TYR A 76 2.14 -1.44 -7.51
N GLU A 77 2.22 -1.07 -8.79
CA GLU A 77 1.03 -0.82 -9.60
C GLU A 77 0.13 -2.07 -9.71
N ARG A 78 0.71 -3.26 -9.90
CA ARG A 78 -0.05 -4.52 -9.95
C ARG A 78 -0.77 -4.77 -8.63
N LEU A 79 -0.09 -4.58 -7.49
CA LEU A 79 -0.67 -4.73 -6.16
C LEU A 79 -1.84 -3.75 -5.93
N LEU A 80 -1.66 -2.47 -6.23
CA LEU A 80 -2.73 -1.48 -6.12
C LEU A 80 -3.94 -1.78 -7.01
N ARG A 81 -3.69 -2.24 -8.24
CA ARG A 81 -4.77 -2.60 -9.17
C ARG A 81 -5.54 -3.85 -8.73
N ALA A 82 -4.93 -4.74 -7.95
CA ALA A 82 -5.57 -5.92 -7.40
C ALA A 82 -6.53 -5.62 -6.23
N LEU A 83 -6.38 -4.46 -5.57
CA LEU A 83 -7.27 -4.08 -4.45
C LEU A 83 -8.77 -4.13 -4.82
N PRO A 84 -9.65 -4.58 -3.91
CA PRO A 84 -9.37 -4.91 -2.50
C PRO A 84 -8.74 -6.29 -2.28
N ASP A 85 -8.75 -7.15 -3.30
CA ASP A 85 -8.31 -8.54 -3.23
C ASP A 85 -6.80 -8.63 -3.53
N LEU A 86 -5.96 -8.18 -2.60
CA LEU A 86 -4.51 -8.38 -2.72
C LEU A 86 -4.23 -9.86 -3.03
N PRO A 87 -3.40 -10.17 -4.05
CA PRO A 87 -3.05 -11.55 -4.30
C PRO A 87 -2.40 -12.09 -3.02
N GLU A 88 -2.92 -13.21 -2.50
CA GLU A 88 -2.15 -14.03 -1.57
C GLU A 88 -0.79 -14.22 -2.24
N ILE A 89 0.27 -13.76 -1.59
CA ILE A 89 1.63 -13.91 -2.10
C ILE A 89 1.76 -15.40 -2.41
N ALA A 90 1.71 -15.75 -3.69
CA ALA A 90 1.81 -17.14 -4.10
C ALA A 90 3.26 -17.50 -3.80
N ASP A 91 3.46 -18.19 -2.67
CA ASP A 91 4.68 -18.92 -2.37
C ASP A 91 4.91 -19.90 -3.54
N ASP A 92 5.76 -19.54 -4.49
CA ASP A 92 6.28 -20.43 -5.55
C ASP A 92 7.81 -20.31 -5.63
#